data_AF-A0A930AZR7-F1
#
_entry.id   AF-A0A930AZR7-F1
#
_cell.length_a   1.000
_cell.length_b   1.000
_cell.length_c   1.000
_cell.angle_alpha   90.00
_cell.angle_beta   90.00
_cell.angle_gamma   90.00
#
_symmetry.space_group_name_H-M   'P 1'
#
loop_
_entity.id
_entity.type
_entity.pdbx_description
1 polymer ?
#
loop_
_entity_poly.entity_id
_entity_poly.type
_entity_poly.pdbx_seq_one_letter_code
_entity_poly.pdbx_strand_id
1 'polypeptide(L)'
;MIVYTAPFDPITDDELKQLKNHHKQTGGPVALAIVGDGILNYDKRKKLCMRACSPYRYLYIVDIKQDDTCIALQSETETEVRKGYFYLSAKGIRKILLENGYYFEEVTKAQCNPKRAAHSVRVAHTAYKLANIHHLNKQLAYQMGLLHDVTKKMSDEEGYQLLSHFRPEILKEDPTIWHSYTAVIWLKQNLCCYNRKILQAIEHHTLGDGKSAYDHILYIADKIEPGRHYDVTMHTKIAERNLRQGAEYVLADAKKYILEKEGK
;
A
#
# COMPACT_ATOMS: atom_id res chain seq x y z
N MET A 1 4.13 -26.56 28.37
CA MET A 1 5.30 -26.09 27.59
C MET A 1 5.29 -24.56 27.64
N ILE A 2 6.42 -23.85 27.46
CA ILE A 2 6.38 -22.39 27.32
C ILE A 2 5.93 -22.04 25.91
N VAL A 3 4.87 -21.26 25.78
CA VAL A 3 4.29 -20.83 24.50
C VAL A 3 4.24 -19.32 24.43
N TYR A 4 4.89 -18.75 23.42
CA TYR A 4 4.84 -17.31 23.16
C TYR A 4 3.57 -16.94 22.40
N THR A 5 2.86 -15.94 22.88
CA THR A 5 1.54 -15.57 22.34
C THR A 5 1.53 -14.13 21.87
N ALA A 6 0.97 -13.88 20.69
CA ALA A 6 0.71 -12.53 20.18
C ALA A 6 -0.38 -12.58 19.09
N PRO A 7 -0.96 -11.42 18.72
CA PRO A 7 -1.76 -11.31 17.51
C PRO A 7 -0.98 -11.63 16.25
N PHE A 8 0.28 -11.22 16.16
CA PHE A 8 1.13 -11.36 14.98
C PHE A 8 0.45 -10.82 13.72
N ASP A 9 -0.04 -9.57 13.79
CA ASP A 9 -0.89 -8.96 12.77
C ASP A 9 -0.31 -7.65 12.19
N PRO A 10 0.79 -7.74 11.42
CA PRO A 10 1.53 -8.96 11.07
C PRO A 10 2.74 -9.18 12.00
N ILE A 11 3.29 -10.40 12.01
CA ILE A 11 4.55 -10.70 12.72
C ILE A 11 5.70 -9.75 12.32
N THR A 12 6.35 -9.18 13.32
CA THR A 12 7.39 -8.15 13.14
C THR A 12 8.81 -8.68 13.28
N ASP A 13 9.80 -7.88 12.86
CA ASP A 13 11.21 -8.19 13.09
C ASP A 13 11.57 -8.13 14.59
N ASP A 14 10.93 -7.27 15.40
CA ASP A 14 11.19 -7.20 16.85
C ASP A 14 10.65 -8.42 17.59
N GLU A 15 9.45 -8.91 17.26
CA GLU A 15 8.93 -10.16 17.81
C GLU A 15 9.83 -11.34 17.45
N LEU A 16 10.26 -11.44 16.17
CA LEU A 16 11.22 -12.46 15.76
C LEU A 16 12.55 -12.35 16.53
N LYS A 17 13.05 -11.15 16.81
CA LYS A 17 14.27 -10.96 17.61
C LYS A 17 14.08 -11.47 19.04
N GLN A 18 12.96 -11.16 19.69
CA GLN A 18 12.64 -11.64 21.04
C GLN A 18 12.67 -13.18 21.09
N LEU A 19 11.99 -13.82 20.14
CA LEU A 19 11.93 -15.29 20.03
C LEU A 19 13.31 -15.93 19.79
N LYS A 20 14.12 -15.32 18.91
CA LYS A 20 15.49 -15.78 18.63
C LYS A 20 16.39 -15.62 19.85
N ASN A 21 16.24 -14.54 20.61
CA ASN A 21 17.01 -14.32 21.83
C ASN A 21 16.65 -15.36 22.90
N HIS A 22 15.38 -15.71 23.03
CA HIS A 22 14.97 -16.79 23.92
C HIS A 22 15.59 -18.14 23.53
N HIS A 23 15.57 -18.49 22.23
CA HIS A 23 16.26 -19.69 21.76
C HIS A 23 17.75 -19.69 22.09
N LYS A 24 18.44 -18.55 21.90
CA LYS A 24 19.86 -18.42 22.26
C LYS A 24 20.14 -18.63 23.76
N GLN A 25 19.20 -18.25 24.62
CA GLN A 25 19.34 -18.39 26.08
C GLN A 25 19.04 -19.82 26.56
N THR A 26 18.06 -20.49 25.96
CA THR A 26 17.59 -21.81 26.42
C THR A 26 18.17 -22.99 25.64
N GLY A 27 18.61 -22.76 24.40
CA GLY A 27 19.00 -23.80 23.44
C GLY A 27 17.84 -24.67 22.94
N GLY A 28 16.62 -24.45 23.45
CA GLY A 28 15.45 -25.30 23.20
C GLY A 28 14.57 -24.83 22.04
N PRO A 29 13.58 -25.64 21.64
CA PRO A 29 12.55 -25.22 20.70
C PRO A 29 11.71 -24.09 21.30
N VAL A 30 11.19 -23.22 20.44
CA VAL A 30 10.35 -22.07 20.81
C VAL A 30 8.99 -22.24 20.15
N ALA A 31 7.97 -22.46 20.98
CA ALA A 31 6.59 -22.58 20.55
C ALA A 31 5.93 -21.20 20.54
N LEU A 32 5.12 -20.93 19.52
CA LEU A 32 4.38 -19.69 19.36
C LEU A 32 2.94 -19.97 18.95
N ALA A 33 2.00 -19.25 19.55
CA ALA A 33 0.57 -19.36 19.28
C ALA A 33 -0.02 -18.00 18.92
N ILE A 34 -0.84 -18.00 17.88
CA ILE A 34 -1.51 -16.82 17.37
C ILE A 34 -2.81 -16.67 18.15
N VAL A 35 -2.96 -15.55 18.87
CA VAL A 35 -4.10 -15.29 19.75
C VAL A 35 -4.76 -13.96 19.42
N GLY A 36 -5.92 -13.71 20.01
CA GLY A 36 -6.65 -12.45 19.86
C GLY A 36 -7.14 -12.16 18.44
N ASP A 37 -7.82 -11.03 18.33
CA ASP A 37 -8.30 -10.51 17.05
C ASP A 37 -7.21 -9.73 16.31
N GLY A 38 -7.37 -9.62 14.99
CA GLY A 38 -6.51 -8.85 14.12
C GLY A 38 -7.31 -8.31 12.93
N ILE A 39 -6.72 -7.35 12.22
CA ILE A 39 -7.21 -6.86 10.93
C ILE A 39 -7.23 -8.01 9.92
N LEU A 40 -6.18 -8.85 9.90
CA LEU A 40 -6.22 -10.09 9.15
C LEU A 40 -6.85 -11.20 9.98
N ASN A 41 -7.64 -12.04 9.31
CA ASN A 41 -8.18 -13.24 9.92
C ASN A 41 -7.07 -14.23 10.34
N TYR A 42 -7.42 -15.15 11.23
CA TYR A 42 -6.48 -16.11 11.80
C TYR A 42 -5.69 -16.88 10.73
N ASP A 43 -6.34 -17.36 9.67
CA ASP A 43 -5.68 -18.15 8.63
C ASP A 43 -4.60 -17.36 7.87
N LYS A 44 -4.86 -16.07 7.60
CA LYS A 44 -3.88 -15.19 6.96
C LYS A 44 -2.72 -14.91 7.90
N ARG A 45 -2.99 -14.59 9.17
CA ARG A 45 -1.95 -14.39 10.19
C ARG A 45 -1.09 -15.65 10.36
N LYS A 46 -1.72 -16.82 10.42
CA LYS A 46 -1.03 -18.13 10.47
C LYS A 46 -0.11 -18.35 9.28
N LYS A 47 -0.56 -18.05 8.05
CA LYS A 47 0.30 -18.14 6.86
C LYS A 47 1.50 -17.18 6.93
N LEU A 48 1.29 -15.95 7.43
CA LEU A 48 2.38 -14.98 7.60
C LEU A 48 3.39 -15.47 8.66
N CYS A 49 2.93 -15.90 9.83
CA CYS A 49 3.78 -16.49 10.87
C CYS A 49 4.56 -17.70 10.33
N MET A 50 3.89 -18.65 9.65
CA MET A 50 4.56 -19.82 9.09
C MET A 50 5.67 -19.42 8.13
N ARG A 51 5.41 -18.44 7.26
CA ARG A 51 6.40 -17.95 6.31
C ARG A 51 7.56 -17.25 7.02
N ALA A 52 7.27 -16.39 7.99
CA ALA A 52 8.26 -15.66 8.79
C ALA A 52 9.17 -16.61 9.57
N CYS A 53 8.60 -17.65 10.17
CA CYS A 53 9.30 -18.65 10.97
C CYS A 53 10.03 -19.70 10.14
N SER A 54 9.66 -19.93 8.87
CA SER A 54 10.24 -20.99 8.01
C SER A 54 11.79 -21.08 7.96
N PRO A 55 12.58 -19.99 8.06
CA PRO A 55 14.05 -20.10 8.11
C PRO A 55 14.60 -20.62 9.44
N TYR A 56 13.78 -20.70 10.49
CA TYR A 56 14.19 -21.01 11.87
C TYR A 56 13.60 -22.35 12.30
N ARG A 57 14.39 -23.43 12.20
CA ARG A 57 13.95 -24.80 12.51
C ARG A 57 13.51 -25.02 13.97
N TYR A 58 13.86 -24.10 14.87
CA TYR A 58 13.47 -24.15 16.27
C TYR A 58 12.19 -23.37 16.59
N LEU A 59 11.58 -22.67 15.61
CA LEU A 59 10.32 -21.95 15.81
C LEU A 59 9.14 -22.80 15.32
N TYR A 60 8.15 -22.99 16.18
CA TYR A 60 7.00 -23.84 15.91
C TYR A 60 5.70 -23.12 16.21
N ILE A 61 4.78 -23.10 15.25
CA ILE A 61 3.42 -22.61 15.49
C ILE A 61 2.60 -23.75 16.08
N VAL A 62 2.00 -23.51 17.24
CA VAL A 62 1.24 -24.49 18.01
C VAL A 62 -0.12 -23.93 18.40
N ASP A 63 -1.05 -24.84 18.70
CA ASP A 63 -2.29 -24.50 19.40
C ASP A 63 -2.04 -24.61 20.91
N ILE A 64 -2.63 -23.69 21.68
CA ILE A 64 -2.47 -23.63 23.14
C ILE A 64 -3.21 -24.79 23.79
N LYS A 65 -2.56 -25.49 24.72
CA LYS A 65 -3.15 -26.53 25.56
C LYS A 65 -3.38 -26.03 26.98
N GLN A 66 -4.24 -26.73 27.73
CA GLN A 66 -4.65 -26.34 29.08
C GLN A 66 -3.48 -26.15 30.07
N ASP A 67 -2.42 -26.95 29.94
CA ASP A 67 -1.24 -26.92 30.82
C ASP A 67 -0.07 -26.10 30.26
N ASP A 68 -0.29 -25.29 29.22
CA ASP A 68 0.76 -24.44 28.65
C ASP A 68 0.97 -23.15 29.45
N THR A 69 2.24 -22.81 29.67
CA THR A 69 2.64 -21.54 30.25
C THR A 69 2.74 -20.51 29.13
N CYS A 70 1.76 -19.63 29.03
CA CYS A 70 1.71 -18.62 27.98
C CYS A 70 2.50 -17.36 28.37
N ILE A 71 3.38 -16.90 27.48
CA ILE A 71 4.11 -15.63 27.61
C ILE A 71 3.65 -14.71 26.48
N ALA A 72 3.00 -13.60 26.82
CA ALA A 72 2.60 -12.61 25.82
C ALA A 72 3.82 -11.84 25.30
N LEU A 73 4.03 -11.81 23.98
CA LEU A 73 4.98 -10.90 23.36
C LEU A 73 4.35 -9.51 23.23
N GLN A 74 5.18 -8.49 23.39
CA GLN A 74 4.84 -7.11 23.12
C GLN A 74 5.58 -6.70 21.85
N SER A 75 4.85 -6.32 20.80
CA SER A 75 5.47 -5.71 19.62
C SER A 75 5.53 -4.21 19.78
N GLU A 76 6.71 -3.64 19.57
CA GLU A 76 6.89 -2.19 19.52
C GLU A 76 6.54 -1.61 18.14
N THR A 77 6.45 -2.47 17.10
CA THR A 77 6.37 -2.01 15.71
C THR A 77 5.17 -2.53 14.92
N GLU A 78 4.33 -3.42 15.47
CA GLU A 78 3.17 -4.00 14.75
C GLU A 78 2.25 -2.90 14.19
N THR A 79 1.95 -1.90 15.01
CA THR A 79 1.12 -0.75 14.60
C THR A 79 1.78 0.07 13.48
N GLU A 80 3.09 0.27 13.53
CA GLU A 80 3.82 1.00 12.49
C GLU A 80 3.86 0.20 11.17
N VAL A 81 3.99 -1.13 11.24
CA VAL A 81 3.85 -1.98 10.05
C VAL A 81 2.48 -1.76 9.40
N ARG A 82 1.39 -1.78 10.18
CA ARG A 82 0.03 -1.53 9.66
C ARG A 82 -0.15 -0.13 9.06
N LYS A 83 0.61 0.86 9.52
CA LYS A 83 0.62 2.23 8.98
C LYS A 83 1.49 2.39 7.73
N GLY A 84 2.20 1.35 7.31
CA GLY A 84 2.92 1.30 6.04
C GLY A 84 4.44 1.25 6.15
N TYR A 85 4.98 0.90 7.32
CA TYR A 85 6.42 0.68 7.50
C TYR A 85 6.75 -0.81 7.42
N PHE A 86 6.49 -1.44 6.28
CA PHE A 86 6.66 -2.89 6.09
C PHE A 86 8.11 -3.35 6.24
N TYR A 87 9.10 -2.45 6.13
CA TYR A 87 10.49 -2.79 6.45
C TYR A 87 10.69 -3.20 7.93
N LEU A 88 9.74 -2.89 8.82
CA LEU A 88 9.72 -3.34 10.23
C LEU A 88 9.07 -4.74 10.40
N SER A 89 8.32 -5.20 9.39
CA SER A 89 7.74 -6.55 9.41
C SER A 89 8.81 -7.62 9.19
N ALA A 90 8.52 -8.85 9.61
CA ALA A 90 9.41 -9.98 9.37
C ALA A 90 9.82 -10.06 7.88
N LYS A 91 11.13 -10.07 7.60
CA LYS A 91 11.66 -10.04 6.21
C LYS A 91 11.00 -11.06 5.27
N GLY A 92 10.68 -12.26 5.77
CA GLY A 92 10.08 -13.35 5.00
C GLY A 92 8.67 -13.07 4.46
N ILE A 93 7.94 -12.08 5.01
CA ILE A 93 6.54 -11.84 4.67
C ILE A 93 6.29 -10.57 3.85
N ARG A 94 7.25 -9.64 3.76
CA ARG A 94 7.09 -8.33 3.09
C ARG A 94 6.50 -8.45 1.68
N LYS A 95 6.99 -9.41 0.90
CA LYS A 95 6.48 -9.71 -0.44
C LYS A 95 5.01 -10.16 -0.43
N ILE A 96 4.63 -11.00 0.54
CA ILE A 96 3.25 -11.50 0.68
C ILE A 96 2.31 -10.34 1.06
N LEU A 97 2.74 -9.45 1.96
CA LEU A 97 1.97 -8.26 2.34
C LEU A 97 1.65 -7.42 1.10
N LEU A 98 2.67 -7.13 0.28
CA LEU A 98 2.56 -6.35 -0.95
C LEU A 98 1.67 -7.02 -2.00
N GLU A 99 1.93 -8.29 -2.33
CA GLU A 99 1.21 -8.99 -3.41
C GLU A 99 -0.29 -9.10 -3.11
N ASN A 100 -0.64 -9.29 -1.84
CA ASN A 100 -2.03 -9.40 -1.41
C ASN A 100 -2.67 -8.06 -1.04
N GLY A 101 -1.90 -6.96 -1.02
CA GLY A 101 -2.36 -5.65 -0.58
C GLY A 101 -2.83 -5.62 0.86
N TYR A 102 -2.26 -6.48 1.72
CA TYR A 102 -2.61 -6.49 3.14
C TYR A 102 -2.23 -5.17 3.78
N TYR A 103 -3.14 -4.66 4.61
CA TYR A 103 -3.03 -3.39 5.31
C TYR A 103 -3.00 -2.13 4.43
N PHE A 104 -3.18 -2.21 3.10
CA PHE A 104 -3.09 -1.00 2.24
C PHE A 104 -4.15 0.05 2.56
N GLU A 105 -5.35 -0.34 3.01
CA GLU A 105 -6.34 0.64 3.47
C GLU A 105 -5.88 1.36 4.73
N GLU A 106 -5.23 0.65 5.65
CA GLU A 106 -4.68 1.14 6.91
C GLU A 106 -3.51 2.09 6.63
N VAL A 107 -2.66 1.74 5.67
CA VAL A 107 -1.63 2.64 5.13
C VAL A 107 -2.28 3.92 4.61
N THR A 108 -3.28 3.81 3.73
CA THR A 108 -4.00 4.98 3.20
C THR A 108 -4.61 5.82 4.32
N LYS A 109 -5.27 5.20 5.31
CA LYS A 109 -5.89 5.90 6.45
C LYS A 109 -4.86 6.59 7.35
N ALA A 110 -3.68 6.02 7.51
CA ALA A 110 -2.60 6.60 8.33
C ALA A 110 -1.85 7.73 7.60
N GLN A 111 -1.64 7.57 6.28
CA GLN A 111 -0.85 8.49 5.48
C GLN A 111 -1.69 9.62 4.88
N CYS A 112 -3.01 9.51 4.82
CA CYS A 112 -3.88 10.55 4.29
C CYS A 112 -4.75 11.18 5.37
N ASN A 113 -5.20 12.42 5.15
CA ASN A 113 -6.32 12.95 5.94
C ASN A 113 -7.63 12.19 5.58
N PRO A 114 -8.68 12.24 6.42
CA PRO A 114 -9.90 11.45 6.20
C PRO A 114 -10.56 11.69 4.83
N LYS A 115 -10.60 12.94 4.35
CA LYS A 115 -11.16 13.28 3.02
C LYS A 115 -10.37 12.62 1.89
N ARG A 116 -9.05 12.66 1.99
CA ARG A 116 -8.13 12.07 1.01
C ARG A 116 -8.14 10.54 1.07
N ALA A 117 -8.22 9.94 2.26
CA ALA A 117 -8.37 8.49 2.39
C ALA A 117 -9.68 8.01 1.73
N ALA A 118 -10.79 8.73 1.96
CA ALA A 118 -12.05 8.42 1.29
C ALA A 118 -11.97 8.59 -0.24
N HIS A 119 -11.25 9.61 -0.73
CA HIS A 119 -10.92 9.76 -2.15
C HIS A 119 -10.17 8.54 -2.69
N SER A 120 -9.04 8.17 -2.08
CA SER A 120 -8.23 7.02 -2.49
C SER A 120 -9.03 5.71 -2.53
N VAL A 121 -9.95 5.49 -1.58
CA VAL A 121 -10.85 4.32 -1.59
C VAL A 121 -11.80 4.36 -2.80
N ARG A 122 -12.39 5.52 -3.12
CA ARG A 122 -13.26 5.66 -4.32
C ARG A 122 -12.48 5.51 -5.62
N VAL A 123 -11.25 6.03 -5.68
CA VAL A 123 -10.33 5.79 -6.81
C VAL A 123 -10.01 4.31 -6.94
N ALA A 124 -9.69 3.61 -5.85
CA ALA A 124 -9.41 2.18 -5.83
C ALA A 124 -10.58 1.35 -6.39
N HIS A 125 -11.82 1.63 -5.96
CA HIS A 125 -13.01 0.96 -6.50
C HIS A 125 -13.25 1.27 -7.97
N THR A 126 -13.01 2.51 -8.40
CA THR A 126 -13.15 2.91 -9.81
C THR A 126 -12.10 2.22 -10.68
N ALA A 127 -10.85 2.18 -10.23
CA ALA A 127 -9.76 1.49 -10.89
C ALA A 127 -10.00 -0.03 -10.98
N TYR A 128 -10.52 -0.64 -9.91
CA TYR A 128 -10.94 -2.05 -9.90
C TYR A 128 -11.98 -2.33 -10.99
N LYS A 129 -13.02 -1.49 -11.11
CA LYS A 129 -14.09 -1.67 -12.10
C LYS A 129 -13.54 -1.55 -13.52
N LEU A 130 -12.76 -0.52 -13.82
CA LEU A 130 -12.14 -0.33 -15.13
C LEU A 130 -11.22 -1.52 -15.47
N ALA A 131 -10.36 -1.95 -14.55
CA ALA A 131 -9.51 -3.11 -14.77
C ALA A 131 -10.31 -4.39 -15.04
N ASN A 132 -11.44 -4.59 -14.34
CA ASN A 132 -12.30 -5.75 -14.56
C ASN A 132 -12.97 -5.73 -15.95
N ILE A 133 -13.44 -4.57 -16.41
CA ILE A 133 -14.04 -4.39 -17.74
C ILE A 133 -13.01 -4.68 -18.84
N HIS A 134 -11.77 -4.25 -18.64
CA HIS A 134 -10.67 -4.45 -19.59
C HIS A 134 -9.90 -5.76 -19.42
N HIS A 135 -10.44 -6.72 -18.64
CA HIS A 135 -9.85 -8.05 -18.39
C HIS A 135 -8.41 -8.02 -17.84
N LEU A 136 -8.11 -7.02 -17.00
CA LEU A 136 -6.82 -6.84 -16.32
C LEU A 136 -6.89 -7.31 -14.86
N ASN A 137 -5.73 -7.30 -14.18
CA ASN A 137 -5.69 -7.63 -12.76
C ASN A 137 -6.33 -6.51 -11.93
N LYS A 138 -7.60 -6.71 -11.60
CA LYS A 138 -8.42 -5.79 -10.81
C LYS A 138 -7.91 -5.52 -9.40
N GLN A 139 -7.25 -6.49 -8.76
CA GLN A 139 -6.67 -6.26 -7.43
C GLN A 139 -5.42 -5.39 -7.48
N LEU A 140 -4.61 -5.56 -8.53
CA LEU A 140 -3.47 -4.68 -8.75
C LEU A 140 -3.91 -3.22 -8.98
N ALA A 141 -4.98 -3.01 -9.77
CA ALA A 141 -5.55 -1.69 -10.00
C ALA A 141 -6.16 -1.08 -8.73
N TYR A 142 -6.84 -1.89 -7.91
CA TYR A 142 -7.35 -1.46 -6.61
C TYR A 142 -6.23 -0.99 -5.68
N GLN A 143 -5.14 -1.76 -5.58
CA GLN A 143 -3.96 -1.42 -4.79
C GLN A 143 -3.32 -0.09 -5.24
N MET A 144 -3.20 0.14 -6.55
CA MET A 144 -2.71 1.41 -7.10
C MET A 144 -3.58 2.59 -6.66
N GLY A 145 -4.91 2.45 -6.72
CA GLY A 145 -5.84 3.50 -6.31
C GLY A 145 -5.76 3.84 -4.82
N LEU A 146 -5.52 2.87 -3.95
CA LEU A 146 -5.30 3.13 -2.52
C LEU A 146 -4.03 3.95 -2.27
N LEU A 147 -2.97 3.70 -3.04
CA LEU A 147 -1.63 4.19 -2.76
C LEU A 147 -1.21 5.45 -3.54
N HIS A 148 -1.94 5.83 -4.60
CA HIS A 148 -1.50 6.89 -5.53
C HIS A 148 -1.19 8.24 -4.86
N ASP A 149 -1.93 8.57 -3.81
CA ASP A 149 -1.90 9.85 -3.11
C ASP A 149 -1.26 9.76 -1.72
N VAL A 150 -0.53 8.68 -1.42
CA VAL A 150 -0.02 8.37 -0.06
C VAL A 150 0.90 9.46 0.50
N THR A 151 1.54 10.25 -0.35
CA THR A 151 2.40 11.38 0.02
C THR A 151 1.77 12.74 -0.23
N LYS A 152 0.48 12.82 -0.58
CA LYS A 152 -0.19 14.10 -0.93
C LYS A 152 -0.21 15.12 0.22
N LYS A 153 -0.07 14.67 1.47
CA LYS A 153 0.00 15.53 2.66
C LYS A 153 1.42 16.00 3.01
N MET A 154 2.45 15.50 2.34
CA MET A 154 3.82 15.96 2.57
C MET A 154 3.89 17.46 2.27
N SER A 155 4.57 18.19 3.14
CA SER A 155 4.91 19.59 2.90
C SER A 155 5.89 19.71 1.74
N ASP A 156 5.95 20.89 1.12
CA ASP A 156 6.91 21.19 0.06
C ASP A 156 8.35 21.01 0.57
N GLU A 157 8.64 21.32 1.84
CA GLU A 157 9.95 21.11 2.45
C GLU A 157 10.31 19.61 2.54
N GLU A 158 9.40 18.77 3.05
CA GLU A 158 9.60 17.31 3.08
C GLU A 158 9.75 16.74 1.66
N GLY A 159 8.95 17.23 0.72
CA GLY A 159 9.03 16.87 -0.69
C GLY A 159 10.37 17.25 -1.31
N TYR A 160 10.85 18.47 -1.07
CA TYR A 160 12.13 18.98 -1.54
C TYR A 160 13.30 18.17 -0.99
N GLN A 161 13.30 17.88 0.31
CA GLN A 161 14.34 17.05 0.94
C GLN A 161 14.39 15.65 0.31
N LEU A 162 13.24 15.03 0.10
CA LEU A 162 13.18 13.71 -0.52
C LEU A 162 13.63 13.75 -2.00
N LEU A 163 13.11 14.69 -2.78
CA LEU A 163 13.43 14.79 -4.21
C LEU A 163 14.88 15.20 -4.45
N SER A 164 15.44 16.13 -3.68
CA SER A 164 16.85 16.53 -3.81
C SER A 164 17.83 15.37 -3.67
N HIS A 165 17.50 14.37 -2.84
CA HIS A 165 18.33 13.19 -2.67
C HIS A 165 18.10 12.12 -3.75
N PHE A 166 16.85 11.87 -4.14
CA PHE A 166 16.51 10.71 -4.96
C PHE A 166 16.22 11.02 -6.45
N ARG A 167 15.71 12.21 -6.76
CA ARG A 167 15.22 12.64 -8.08
C ARG A 167 15.34 14.18 -8.26
N PRO A 168 16.56 14.77 -8.13
CA PRO A 168 16.73 16.23 -8.11
C PRO A 168 16.25 16.91 -9.40
N GLU A 169 16.19 16.19 -10.52
CA GLU A 169 15.68 16.72 -11.79
C GLU A 169 14.18 17.07 -11.78
N ILE A 170 13.41 16.58 -10.80
CA ILE A 170 11.99 16.88 -10.61
C ILE A 170 11.77 18.21 -9.89
N LEU A 171 12.79 18.76 -9.21
CA LEU A 171 12.67 20.02 -8.47
C LEU A 171 12.37 21.24 -9.35
N LYS A 172 12.57 21.13 -10.67
CA LYS A 172 12.21 22.16 -11.66
C LYS A 172 10.71 22.20 -11.98
N GLU A 173 9.99 21.15 -11.62
CA GLU A 173 8.55 21.02 -11.88
C GLU A 173 7.73 21.67 -10.75
N ASP A 174 6.46 21.98 -11.04
CA ASP A 174 5.54 22.56 -10.06
C ASP A 174 5.36 21.64 -8.82
N PRO A 175 5.47 22.16 -7.58
CA PRO A 175 5.33 21.35 -6.36
C PRO A 175 4.03 20.53 -6.27
N THR A 176 2.95 20.97 -6.92
CA THR A 176 1.67 20.25 -6.94
C THR A 176 1.77 18.86 -7.55
N ILE A 177 2.76 18.60 -8.43
CA ILE A 177 2.98 17.29 -9.06
C ILE A 177 3.94 16.40 -8.28
N TRP A 178 4.72 16.94 -7.35
CA TRP A 178 5.78 16.21 -6.64
C TRP A 178 5.29 14.94 -5.93
N HIS A 179 4.07 14.96 -5.39
CA HIS A 179 3.47 13.81 -4.70
C HIS A 179 3.49 12.52 -5.54
N SER A 180 3.30 12.59 -6.86
CA SER A 180 3.36 11.42 -7.74
C SER A 180 4.75 10.75 -7.71
N TYR A 181 5.81 11.55 -7.66
CA TYR A 181 7.20 11.08 -7.58
C TYR A 181 7.61 10.71 -6.15
N THR A 182 7.24 11.51 -5.15
CA THR A 182 7.55 11.20 -3.75
C THR A 182 6.82 9.94 -3.28
N ALA A 183 5.61 9.67 -3.79
CA ALA A 183 4.90 8.42 -3.53
C ALA A 183 5.70 7.21 -4.01
N VAL A 184 6.29 7.26 -5.20
CA VAL A 184 7.14 6.17 -5.71
C VAL A 184 8.33 5.90 -4.79
N ILE A 185 8.98 6.95 -4.29
CA ILE A 185 10.12 6.84 -3.37
C ILE A 185 9.65 6.26 -2.03
N TRP A 186 8.57 6.82 -1.47
CA TRP A 186 7.99 6.39 -0.20
C TRP A 186 7.57 4.92 -0.23
N LEU A 187 6.93 4.46 -1.31
CA LEU A 187 6.51 3.07 -1.48
C LEU A 187 7.70 2.10 -1.54
N LYS A 188 8.80 2.49 -2.19
CA LYS A 188 10.02 1.68 -2.25
C LYS A 188 10.68 1.57 -0.87
N GLN A 189 10.78 2.67 -0.14
CA GLN A 189 11.46 2.72 1.16
C GLN A 189 10.63 2.07 2.27
N ASN A 190 9.34 2.42 2.35
CA ASN A 190 8.50 2.09 3.49
C ASN A 190 7.75 0.77 3.28
N LEU A 191 7.12 0.57 2.13
CA LEU A 191 6.42 -0.68 1.81
C LEU A 191 7.31 -1.77 1.22
N CYS A 192 8.57 -1.47 0.88
CA CYS A 192 9.42 -2.35 0.08
C CYS A 192 8.79 -2.70 -1.29
N CYS A 193 7.97 -1.81 -1.85
CA CYS A 193 7.27 -2.05 -3.11
C CYS A 193 8.20 -1.83 -4.32
N TYR A 194 8.39 -2.88 -5.12
CA TYR A 194 9.18 -2.84 -6.36
C TYR A 194 8.37 -3.29 -7.59
N ASN A 195 7.05 -3.37 -7.48
CA ASN A 195 6.20 -3.73 -8.60
C ASN A 195 6.16 -2.57 -9.60
N ARG A 196 6.85 -2.74 -10.74
CA ARG A 196 6.97 -1.72 -11.78
C ARG A 196 5.63 -1.19 -12.27
N LYS A 197 4.60 -2.03 -12.37
CA LYS A 197 3.26 -1.59 -12.80
C LYS A 197 2.67 -0.59 -11.81
N ILE A 198 2.74 -0.89 -10.51
CA ILE A 198 2.22 0.01 -9.45
C ILE A 198 2.98 1.33 -9.47
N LEU A 199 4.31 1.25 -9.42
CA LEU A 199 5.15 2.43 -9.33
C LEU A 199 5.00 3.33 -10.55
N GLN A 200 4.98 2.76 -11.77
CA GLN A 200 4.79 3.51 -13.00
C GLN A 200 3.43 4.20 -13.05
N ALA A 201 2.34 3.46 -12.76
CA ALA A 201 1.01 4.05 -12.78
C ALA A 201 0.92 5.24 -11.80
N ILE A 202 1.48 5.09 -10.60
CA ILE A 202 1.52 6.16 -9.59
C ILE A 202 2.43 7.32 -10.02
N GLU A 203 3.58 7.11 -10.64
CA GLU A 203 4.42 8.22 -11.13
C GLU A 203 3.67 9.09 -12.15
N HIS A 204 2.92 8.46 -13.05
CA HIS A 204 2.24 9.14 -14.16
C HIS A 204 0.80 9.60 -13.84
N HIS A 205 0.27 9.33 -12.65
CA HIS A 205 -1.15 9.54 -12.36
C HIS A 205 -1.57 11.02 -12.31
N THR A 206 -0.63 11.95 -12.13
CA THR A 206 -0.94 13.38 -12.10
C THR A 206 -0.94 13.99 -13.50
N LEU A 207 0.07 13.66 -14.32
CA LEU A 207 0.26 14.26 -15.65
C LEU A 207 -0.54 13.54 -16.75
N GLY A 208 -0.87 12.26 -16.56
CA GLY A 208 -1.59 11.47 -17.57
C GLY A 208 -0.77 11.17 -18.82
N ASP A 209 0.55 11.19 -18.70
CA ASP A 209 1.52 10.99 -19.79
C ASP A 209 1.92 9.51 -19.97
N GLY A 210 1.62 8.66 -18.99
CA GLY A 210 1.79 7.22 -19.05
C GLY A 210 1.04 6.55 -20.21
N LYS A 211 1.52 5.38 -20.64
CA LYS A 211 1.05 4.68 -21.85
C LYS A 211 0.53 3.28 -21.57
N SER A 212 0.81 2.74 -20.39
CA SER A 212 0.34 1.41 -20.01
C SER A 212 -1.15 1.43 -19.71
N ALA A 213 -1.81 0.27 -19.81
CA ALA A 213 -3.22 0.17 -19.44
C ALA A 213 -3.49 0.55 -17.97
N TYR A 214 -2.54 0.25 -17.06
CA TYR A 214 -2.67 0.65 -15.65
C TYR A 214 -2.44 2.15 -15.45
N ASP A 215 -1.60 2.79 -16.27
CA ASP A 215 -1.39 4.24 -16.24
C ASP A 215 -2.71 4.94 -16.60
N HIS A 216 -3.34 4.51 -17.71
CA HIS A 216 -4.65 5.01 -18.12
C HIS A 216 -5.72 4.74 -17.04
N ILE A 217 -5.79 3.53 -16.50
CA ILE A 217 -6.78 3.18 -15.46
C ILE A 217 -6.64 4.11 -14.25
N LEU A 218 -5.44 4.29 -13.73
CA LEU A 218 -5.25 5.07 -12.52
C LEU A 218 -5.52 6.57 -12.77
N TYR A 219 -5.01 7.10 -13.89
CA TYR A 219 -5.26 8.48 -14.29
C TYR A 219 -6.77 8.76 -14.45
N ILE A 220 -7.48 7.92 -15.20
CA ILE A 220 -8.93 8.05 -15.39
C ILE A 220 -9.64 7.93 -14.04
N ALA A 221 -9.33 6.90 -13.25
CA ALA A 221 -10.01 6.64 -11.98
C ALA A 221 -9.88 7.82 -11.01
N ASP A 222 -8.72 8.47 -10.92
CA ASP A 222 -8.54 9.68 -10.08
C ASP A 222 -9.50 10.81 -10.49
N LYS A 223 -9.79 10.94 -11.79
CA LYS A 223 -10.66 12.01 -12.33
C LYS A 223 -12.14 11.64 -12.43
N ILE A 224 -12.52 10.36 -12.40
CA ILE A 224 -13.93 9.98 -12.57
C ILE A 224 -14.55 9.32 -11.33
N GLU A 225 -13.79 9.24 -10.24
CA GLU A 225 -14.29 8.64 -9.00
C GLU A 225 -15.60 9.32 -8.54
N PRO A 226 -16.58 8.58 -7.97
CA PRO A 226 -17.94 9.07 -7.73
C PRO A 226 -18.11 10.30 -6.81
N GLY A 227 -17.07 10.69 -6.07
CA GLY A 227 -17.03 11.87 -5.22
C GLY A 227 -16.62 13.15 -5.95
N ARG A 228 -16.30 13.09 -7.24
CA ARG A 228 -16.05 14.27 -8.08
C ARG A 228 -17.36 15.00 -8.34
N HIS A 229 -17.34 16.33 -8.20
CA HIS A 229 -18.52 17.19 -8.32
C HIS A 229 -18.69 17.77 -9.73
N TYR A 230 -18.61 16.93 -10.76
CA TYR A 230 -18.90 17.27 -12.16
C TYR A 230 -19.39 16.04 -12.93
N ASP A 231 -19.97 16.27 -14.12
CA ASP A 231 -20.50 15.16 -14.93
C ASP A 231 -19.38 14.32 -15.55
N VAL A 232 -19.23 13.10 -15.04
CA VAL A 232 -18.24 12.11 -15.49
C VAL A 232 -18.85 11.07 -16.44
N THR A 233 -20.11 11.22 -16.87
CA THR A 233 -20.84 10.21 -17.66
C THR A 233 -20.13 9.88 -18.97
N MET A 234 -19.74 10.90 -19.73
CA MET A 234 -19.02 10.71 -20.99
C MET A 234 -17.61 10.15 -20.78
N HIS A 235 -16.90 10.64 -19.76
CA HIS A 235 -15.58 10.13 -19.37
C HIS A 235 -15.64 8.62 -19.10
N THR A 236 -16.61 8.19 -18.29
CA THR A 236 -16.84 6.79 -17.91
C THR A 236 -17.17 5.95 -19.14
N LYS A 237 -18.15 6.36 -19.95
CA LYS A 237 -18.58 5.62 -21.14
C LYS A 237 -17.45 5.39 -22.15
N ILE A 238 -16.58 6.39 -22.35
CA ILE A 238 -15.43 6.25 -23.26
C ILE A 238 -14.39 5.32 -22.62
N ALA A 239 -14.06 5.53 -21.35
CA ALA A 239 -13.06 4.73 -20.63
C ALA A 239 -13.43 3.24 -20.54
N GLU A 240 -14.70 2.90 -20.34
CA GLU A 240 -15.18 1.51 -20.32
C GLU A 240 -15.04 0.83 -21.69
N ARG A 241 -15.14 1.58 -22.79
CA ARG A 241 -14.99 1.05 -24.15
C ARG A 241 -13.53 0.96 -24.58
N ASN A 242 -12.73 1.97 -24.26
CA ASN A 242 -11.33 2.05 -24.67
C ASN A 242 -10.54 2.94 -23.69
N LEU A 243 -9.62 2.34 -22.93
CA LEU A 243 -8.83 3.05 -21.92
C LEU A 243 -8.01 4.20 -22.51
N ARG A 244 -7.40 4.01 -23.68
CA ARG A 244 -6.56 5.03 -24.29
C ARG A 244 -7.39 6.25 -24.68
N GLN A 245 -8.50 6.04 -25.40
CA GLN A 245 -9.41 7.12 -25.75
C GLN A 245 -10.02 7.78 -24.51
N GLY A 246 -10.31 7.00 -23.47
CA GLY A 246 -10.79 7.52 -22.19
C GLY A 246 -9.78 8.43 -21.51
N ALA A 247 -8.51 8.02 -21.47
CA ALA A 247 -7.43 8.83 -20.90
C ALA A 247 -7.17 10.10 -21.72
N GLU A 248 -7.17 10.00 -23.05
CA GLU A 248 -7.05 11.15 -23.95
C GLU A 248 -8.20 12.15 -23.74
N TYR A 249 -9.44 11.65 -23.58
CA TYR A 249 -10.61 12.49 -23.31
C TYR A 249 -10.54 13.19 -21.94
N VAL A 250 -10.22 12.44 -20.87
CA VAL A 250 -10.03 13.00 -19.52
C VAL A 250 -8.93 14.05 -19.50
N LEU A 251 -7.81 13.80 -20.20
CA LEU A 251 -6.69 14.73 -20.27
C LEU A 251 -7.06 16.03 -21.02
N ALA A 252 -7.82 15.92 -22.11
CA ALA A 252 -8.30 17.08 -22.85
C ALA A 252 -9.23 17.96 -22.00
N ASP A 253 -10.17 17.34 -21.27
CA ASP A 253 -11.10 18.05 -20.39
C ASP A 253 -10.38 18.74 -19.22
N ALA A 254 -9.41 18.05 -18.59
CA ALA A 254 -8.58 18.61 -17.53
C ALA A 254 -7.78 19.84 -18.01
N LYS A 255 -7.19 19.79 -19.21
CA LYS A 255 -6.47 20.92 -19.80
C LYS A 255 -7.39 22.10 -20.06
N LYS A 256 -8.58 21.84 -20.59
CA LYS A 256 -9.58 22.89 -20.85
C LYS A 256 -9.96 23.62 -19.56
N TYR A 257 -10.20 22.87 -18.48
CA TYR A 257 -10.51 23.43 -17.16
C TYR A 257 -9.39 24.33 -16.61
N ILE A 258 -8.13 23.92 -16.77
CA ILE A 258 -6.97 24.71 -16.33
C ILE A 258 -6.89 26.02 -17.14
N LEU A 259 -7.00 25.94 -18.47
CA LEU A 259 -6.99 27.12 -19.35
C LEU A 259 -8.11 28.11 -19.04
N GLU A 260 -9.32 27.62 -18.72
CA GLU A 260 -10.46 28.47 -18.33
C GLU A 260 -10.28 29.15 -16.96
N LYS A 261 -9.45 28.59 -16.08
CA LYS A 261 -9.11 29.18 -14.78
C LYS A 261 -7.92 30.12 -14.83
N GLU A 262 -6.91 29.82 -15.63
CA GLU A 262 -5.70 30.66 -15.80
C GLU A 262 -5.93 31.82 -16.77
N GLY A 263 -6.92 31.71 -17.67
CA GLY A 263 -7.37 32.80 -18.55
C GLY A 263 -8.30 33.82 -17.87
N LYS A 264 -8.41 33.79 -16.54
CA LYS A 264 -9.14 34.76 -15.69
C LYS A 264 -8.19 35.43 -14.72
#